data_AF-A0A925U1Z6-F1
#
_entry.id   AF-A0A925U1Z6-F1
#
_cell.length_a   1.000
_cell.length_b   1.000
_cell.length_c   1.000
_cell.angle_alpha   90.00
_cell.angle_beta   90.00
_cell.angle_gamma   90.00
#
_symmetry.space_group_name_H-M   'P 1'
#
loop_
_entity.id
_entity.type
_entity.pdbx_description
1 polymer ?
#
loop_
_entity_poly.entity_id
_entity_poly.type
_entity_poly.pdbx_seq_one_letter_code
_entity_poly.pdbx_strand_id
1 'polypeptide(L)'
;MEPLIYILIGLIIGGIVAWIIRKLFFEKNFISRDTYDGLKKSHDTLQGSQQGQLENNKNNELRTSNLENDLNEKISEIILLSKNVAQLEEQTSSLEKNNSEFKREIEEIGKKFGDQFKVLANEILEDKSKKFTEENQKNIKQILEPLDADIKNFKQKIDTYYLNESNQRFSLQTEIKKLFDLNQQLSGDAKNLTKALTGDTKIMGNWGEQILERILEKVGLLKGREYITQEGYRDTEGILFKPDVIVNLPDNRSIIIDSKVSITAYEKFISTDDVEEQKRYLKEHLNSVYSHIDGLSKKNYSDLLGDKSLDMVLMFVHIEPAYYAAQQSDPELWQYAYSKGIVLVSPSTLLSAMKLIADLW
;
A
#
# COMPACT_ATOMS: atom_id res chain seq x y z
N MET A 1 67.92 -116.68 7.51
CA MET A 1 67.38 -115.38 7.99
C MET A 1 67.46 -114.27 6.95
N GLU A 2 67.79 -114.53 5.68
CA GLU A 2 67.98 -113.46 4.67
C GLU A 2 66.73 -112.94 3.92
N PRO A 3 65.68 -113.73 3.59
CA PRO A 3 64.57 -113.20 2.77
C PRO A 3 63.62 -112.26 3.52
N LEU A 4 63.62 -112.31 4.86
CA LEU A 4 62.77 -111.45 5.69
C LEU A 4 63.26 -109.99 5.71
N ILE A 5 64.58 -109.78 5.55
CA ILE A 5 65.23 -108.46 5.58
C ILE A 5 64.87 -107.65 4.34
N TYR A 6 64.82 -108.27 3.16
CA TYR A 6 64.47 -107.59 1.91
C TYR A 6 63.01 -107.12 1.85
N ILE A 7 62.07 -107.89 2.41
CA ILE A 7 60.66 -107.49 2.50
C ILE A 7 60.49 -106.30 3.45
N LEU A 8 61.24 -106.29 4.56
CA LEU A 8 61.21 -105.19 5.53
C LEU A 8 61.78 -103.90 4.91
N ILE A 9 62.88 -103.99 4.17
CA ILE A 9 63.48 -102.86 3.44
C ILE A 9 62.52 -102.34 2.36
N GLY A 10 61.85 -103.23 1.62
CA GLY A 10 60.85 -102.84 0.63
C GLY A 10 59.65 -102.10 1.22
N LEU A 11 59.15 -102.54 2.38
CA LEU A 11 58.07 -101.85 3.11
C LEU A 11 58.50 -100.48 3.63
N ILE A 12 59.74 -100.35 4.11
CA ILE A 12 60.28 -99.07 4.58
C ILE A 12 60.44 -98.10 3.40
N ILE A 13 61.02 -98.56 2.28
CA ILE A 13 61.19 -97.72 1.09
C ILE A 13 59.83 -97.34 0.50
N GLY A 14 58.89 -98.28 0.41
CA GLY A 14 57.53 -98.01 -0.04
C GLY A 14 56.79 -97.01 0.86
N GLY A 15 56.96 -97.12 2.17
CA GLY A 15 56.42 -96.16 3.14
C GLY A 15 57.03 -94.77 2.99
N ILE A 16 58.35 -94.68 2.78
CA ILE A 16 59.06 -93.41 2.56
C ILE A 16 58.62 -92.77 1.24
N VAL A 17 58.52 -93.54 0.15
CA VAL A 17 58.06 -93.04 -1.16
C VAL A 17 56.61 -92.57 -1.09
N ALA A 18 55.72 -93.35 -0.45
CA ALA A 18 54.33 -92.95 -0.25
C ALA A 18 54.20 -91.67 0.62
N TRP A 19 55.04 -91.56 1.66
CA TRP A 19 55.10 -90.36 2.50
C TRP A 19 55.61 -89.14 1.72
N ILE A 20 56.66 -89.31 0.89
CA ILE A 20 57.19 -88.24 0.04
C ILE A 20 56.16 -87.81 -1.01
N ILE A 21 55.46 -88.74 -1.66
CA ILE A 21 54.40 -88.42 -2.64
C ILE A 21 53.26 -87.66 -1.97
N ARG A 22 52.78 -88.11 -0.79
CA ARG A 22 51.74 -87.40 -0.02
C ARG A 22 52.20 -85.99 0.37
N LYS A 23 53.44 -85.85 0.83
CA LYS A 23 54.02 -84.57 1.25
C LYS A 23 54.25 -83.61 0.08
N LEU A 24 54.65 -84.12 -1.08
CA LEU A 24 54.94 -83.29 -2.26
C LEU A 24 53.69 -82.94 -3.07
N PHE A 25 52.74 -83.86 -3.23
CA PHE A 25 51.57 -83.64 -4.10
C PHE A 25 50.29 -83.23 -3.36
N PHE A 26 50.05 -83.68 -2.12
CA PHE A 26 48.77 -83.45 -1.44
C PHE A 26 48.79 -82.30 -0.43
N GLU A 27 49.94 -81.97 0.18
CA GLU A 27 50.02 -80.87 1.16
C GLU A 27 50.00 -79.46 0.53
N LYS A 28 50.18 -79.32 -0.79
CA LYS A 28 50.33 -77.99 -1.41
C LYS A 28 49.08 -77.35 -2.01
N ASN A 29 47.94 -78.04 -2.10
CA ASN A 29 46.78 -77.52 -2.85
C ASN A 29 45.42 -77.53 -2.10
N PHE A 30 45.38 -77.80 -0.80
CA PHE A 30 44.14 -77.72 -0.03
C PHE A 30 44.19 -76.57 0.97
N ILE A 31 43.58 -75.44 0.59
CA ILE A 31 43.25 -74.36 1.52
C ILE A 31 42.20 -74.91 2.48
N SER A 32 42.44 -74.82 3.79
CA SER A 32 41.47 -75.23 4.81
C SER A 32 40.15 -74.49 4.59
N ARG A 33 39.00 -75.16 4.76
CA ARG A 33 37.69 -74.52 4.57
C ARG A 33 37.54 -73.27 5.44
N ASP A 34 38.13 -73.29 6.64
CA ASP A 34 38.19 -72.16 7.57
C ASP A 34 39.01 -70.97 7.04
N THR A 35 40.13 -71.21 6.36
CA THR A 35 40.91 -70.12 5.73
C THR A 35 40.23 -69.57 4.48
N TYR A 36 39.53 -70.39 3.71
CA TYR A 36 38.69 -69.93 2.60
C TYR A 36 37.50 -69.09 3.09
N ASP A 37 36.77 -69.57 4.10
CA ASP A 37 35.63 -68.86 4.68
C ASP A 37 36.07 -67.55 5.35
N GLY A 38 37.23 -67.55 6.03
CA GLY A 38 37.85 -66.33 6.55
C GLY A 38 38.25 -65.33 5.47
N LEU A 39 38.85 -65.79 4.37
CA LEU A 39 39.22 -64.94 3.24
C LEU A 39 37.99 -64.38 2.53
N LYS A 40 36.94 -65.20 2.33
CA LYS A 40 35.66 -64.78 1.77
C LYS A 40 34.97 -63.73 2.64
N LYS A 41 34.91 -63.94 3.96
CA LYS A 41 34.36 -62.97 4.91
C LYS A 41 35.14 -61.65 4.89
N SER A 42 36.46 -61.71 4.79
CA SER A 42 37.31 -60.52 4.68
C SER A 42 37.05 -59.78 3.36
N HIS A 43 36.96 -60.51 2.25
CA HIS A 43 36.59 -59.95 0.94
C HIS A 43 35.21 -59.30 0.97
N ASP A 44 34.19 -59.96 1.52
CA ASP A 44 32.82 -59.42 1.61
C ASP A 44 32.77 -58.17 2.50
N THR A 45 33.53 -58.16 3.60
CA THR A 45 33.66 -56.98 4.48
C THR A 45 34.38 -55.82 3.76
N LEU A 46 35.41 -56.14 2.99
CA LEU A 46 36.19 -55.15 2.24
C LEU A 46 35.39 -54.57 1.06
N GLN A 47 34.61 -55.41 0.37
CA GLN A 47 33.68 -55.00 -0.67
C GLN A 47 32.55 -54.13 -0.09
N GLY A 48 31.97 -54.52 1.05
CA GLY A 48 30.96 -53.72 1.74
C GLY A 48 31.49 -52.36 2.21
N SER A 49 32.71 -52.32 2.75
CA SER A 49 33.33 -51.04 3.17
C SER A 49 33.70 -50.15 1.97
N GLN A 50 34.18 -50.72 0.86
CA GLN A 50 34.43 -49.98 -0.37
C GLN A 50 33.16 -49.40 -0.97
N GLN A 51 32.06 -50.16 -0.97
CA GLN A 51 30.77 -49.70 -1.46
C GLN A 51 30.19 -48.58 -0.57
N GLY A 52 30.30 -48.70 0.76
CA GLY A 52 29.93 -47.63 1.68
C GLY A 52 30.77 -46.36 1.53
N GLN A 53 32.06 -46.48 1.23
CA GLN A 53 32.90 -45.32 0.90
C GLN A 53 32.47 -44.66 -0.42
N LEU A 54 32.10 -45.45 -1.44
CA LEU A 54 31.64 -44.93 -2.72
C LEU A 54 30.31 -44.15 -2.58
N GLU A 55 29.37 -44.67 -1.78
CA GLU A 55 28.11 -43.99 -1.48
C GLU A 55 28.33 -42.70 -0.69
N ASN A 56 29.22 -42.71 0.31
CA ASN A 56 29.58 -41.50 1.06
C ASN A 56 30.22 -40.44 0.16
N ASN A 57 31.13 -40.84 -0.74
CA ASN A 57 31.74 -39.91 -1.69
C ASN A 57 30.68 -39.30 -2.62
N LYS A 58 29.76 -40.12 -3.14
CA LYS A 58 28.67 -39.63 -4.00
C LYS A 58 27.73 -38.68 -3.27
N ASN A 59 27.40 -38.96 -2.00
CA ASN A 59 26.60 -38.07 -1.17
C ASN A 59 27.32 -36.76 -0.87
N ASN A 60 28.63 -36.81 -0.64
CA ASN A 60 29.45 -35.62 -0.45
C ASN A 60 29.49 -34.78 -1.73
N GLU A 61 29.71 -35.39 -2.90
CA GLU A 61 29.68 -34.71 -4.21
C GLU A 61 28.35 -33.99 -4.45
N LEU A 62 27.22 -34.67 -4.21
CA LEU A 62 25.89 -34.09 -4.27
C LEU A 62 25.72 -32.89 -3.33
N ARG A 63 26.24 -33.00 -2.11
CA ARG A 63 26.18 -31.91 -1.12
C ARG A 63 27.01 -30.70 -1.56
N THR A 64 28.22 -30.92 -2.06
CA THR A 64 29.06 -29.86 -2.64
C THR A 64 28.38 -29.19 -3.84
N SER A 65 27.78 -29.96 -4.74
CA SER A 65 27.07 -29.39 -5.89
C SER A 65 25.86 -28.54 -5.46
N ASN A 66 25.10 -28.98 -4.46
CA ASN A 66 23.99 -28.19 -3.91
C ASN A 66 24.49 -26.90 -3.24
N LEU A 67 25.60 -26.97 -2.49
CA LEU A 67 26.25 -25.79 -1.89
C LEU A 67 26.75 -24.80 -2.93
N GLU A 68 27.33 -25.28 -4.03
CA GLU A 68 27.77 -24.45 -5.15
C GLU A 68 26.60 -23.74 -5.83
N ASN A 69 25.47 -24.43 -6.00
CA ASN A 69 24.26 -23.84 -6.56
C ASN A 69 23.69 -22.74 -5.64
N ASP A 70 23.57 -23.01 -4.34
CA ASP A 70 23.08 -22.03 -3.35
C ASP A 70 24.04 -20.81 -3.26
N LEU A 71 25.35 -21.05 -3.33
CA LEU A 71 26.35 -19.99 -3.36
C LEU A 71 26.21 -19.11 -4.62
N ASN A 72 25.99 -19.72 -5.79
CA ASN A 72 25.79 -18.99 -7.03
C ASN A 72 24.48 -18.17 -7.03
N GLU A 73 23.42 -18.70 -6.42
CA GLU A 73 22.16 -17.98 -6.23
C GLU A 73 22.36 -16.76 -5.31
N LYS A 74 23.04 -16.95 -4.18
CA LYS A 74 23.37 -15.88 -3.23
C LYS A 74 24.29 -14.82 -3.84
N ILE A 75 25.27 -15.21 -4.65
CA ILE A 75 26.13 -14.26 -5.38
C ILE A 75 25.28 -13.44 -6.37
N SER A 76 24.35 -14.07 -7.08
CA SER A 76 23.45 -13.37 -8.01
C SER A 76 22.54 -12.38 -7.29
N GLU A 77 22.03 -12.75 -6.12
CA GLU A 77 21.22 -11.89 -5.24
C GLU A 77 22.03 -10.68 -4.75
N ILE A 78 23.28 -10.90 -4.30
CA ILE A 78 24.18 -9.81 -3.86
C ILE A 78 24.50 -8.84 -5.00
N ILE A 79 24.74 -9.34 -6.22
CA ILE A 79 24.99 -8.49 -7.39
C ILE A 79 23.77 -7.63 -7.70
N LEU A 80 22.57 -8.21 -7.64
CA LEU A 80 21.33 -7.47 -7.86
C LEU A 80 21.09 -6.40 -6.78
N LEU A 81 21.29 -6.75 -5.51
CA LEU A 81 21.16 -5.82 -4.39
C LEU A 81 22.18 -4.68 -4.50
N SER A 82 23.44 -4.98 -4.83
CA SER A 82 24.48 -3.96 -5.02
C SER A 82 24.12 -2.99 -6.15
N LYS A 83 23.54 -3.49 -7.24
CA LYS A 83 23.04 -2.66 -8.33
C LYS A 83 21.91 -1.73 -7.87
N ASN A 84 20.96 -2.23 -7.09
CA ASN A 84 19.85 -1.43 -6.58
C ASN A 84 20.34 -0.36 -5.59
N VAL A 85 21.31 -0.66 -4.73
CA VAL A 85 21.92 0.31 -3.83
C VAL A 85 22.59 1.43 -4.61
N ALA A 86 23.39 1.10 -5.64
CA ALA A 86 24.03 2.11 -6.48
C ALA A 86 23.01 3.03 -7.18
N GLN A 87 21.89 2.48 -7.66
CA GLN A 87 20.80 3.28 -8.26
C GLN A 87 20.12 4.21 -7.25
N LEU A 88 19.87 3.73 -6.03
CA LEU A 88 19.26 4.53 -4.96
C LEU A 88 20.20 5.66 -4.49
N GLU A 89 21.50 5.39 -4.40
CA GLU A 89 22.51 6.40 -4.08
C GLU A 89 22.58 7.50 -5.15
N GLU A 90 22.54 7.13 -6.43
CA GLU A 90 22.50 8.07 -7.56
C GLU A 90 21.23 8.94 -7.52
N GLN A 91 20.07 8.33 -7.30
CA GLN A 91 18.80 9.06 -7.16
C GLN A 91 18.83 10.04 -5.98
N THR A 92 19.35 9.61 -4.84
CA THR A 92 19.46 10.45 -3.64
C THR A 92 20.38 11.65 -3.90
N SER A 93 21.54 11.42 -4.51
CA SER A 93 22.48 12.50 -4.87
C SER A 93 21.85 13.49 -5.86
N SER A 94 21.09 13.01 -6.84
CA SER A 94 20.39 13.87 -7.80
C SER A 94 19.30 14.73 -7.13
N LEU A 95 18.54 14.16 -6.19
CA LEU A 95 17.51 14.87 -5.44
C LEU A 95 18.11 15.93 -4.51
N GLU A 96 19.21 15.62 -3.84
CA GLU A 96 19.94 16.58 -3.00
C GLU A 96 20.45 17.76 -3.82
N LYS A 97 21.02 17.49 -5.01
CA LYS A 97 21.47 18.53 -5.93
C LYS A 97 20.30 19.42 -6.37
N ASN A 98 19.19 18.84 -6.82
CA ASN A 98 18.01 19.58 -7.25
C ASN A 98 17.44 20.47 -6.12
N ASN A 99 17.37 19.95 -4.89
CA ASN A 99 16.92 20.72 -3.73
C ASN A 99 17.86 21.90 -3.42
N SER A 100 19.17 21.72 -3.57
CA SER A 100 20.13 22.79 -3.38
C SER A 100 20.01 23.89 -4.44
N GLU A 101 19.80 23.50 -5.70
CA GLU A 101 19.59 24.44 -6.81
C GLU A 101 18.29 25.21 -6.62
N PHE A 102 17.19 24.53 -6.26
CA PHE A 102 15.90 25.16 -6.00
C PHE A 102 15.96 26.17 -4.84
N LYS A 103 16.65 25.85 -3.75
CA LYS A 103 16.88 26.81 -2.64
C LYS A 103 17.63 28.06 -3.12
N ARG A 104 18.66 27.88 -3.95
CA ARG A 104 19.46 28.99 -4.49
C ARG A 104 18.61 29.89 -5.39
N GLU A 105 17.76 29.30 -6.21
CA GLU A 105 16.86 30.03 -7.10
C GLU A 105 15.83 30.85 -6.31
N ILE A 106 15.27 30.30 -5.23
CA ILE A 106 14.36 31.04 -4.33
C ILE A 106 15.07 32.24 -3.69
N GLU A 107 16.32 32.08 -3.23
CA GLU A 107 17.09 33.18 -2.66
C GLU A 107 17.39 34.27 -3.69
N GLU A 108 17.75 33.90 -4.92
CA GLU A 108 17.97 34.85 -6.02
C GLU A 108 16.69 35.62 -6.37
N ILE A 109 15.54 34.92 -6.45
CA ILE A 109 14.23 35.53 -6.69
C ILE A 109 13.89 36.52 -5.57
N GLY A 110 14.06 36.13 -4.30
CA GLY A 110 13.80 36.99 -3.14
C GLY A 110 14.65 38.27 -3.16
N LYS A 111 15.94 38.14 -3.53
CA LYS A 111 16.84 39.29 -3.68
C LYS A 111 16.39 40.24 -4.78
N LYS A 112 16.06 39.70 -5.95
CA LYS A 112 15.59 40.47 -7.11
C LYS A 112 14.30 41.22 -6.81
N PHE A 113 13.37 40.59 -6.09
CA PHE A 113 12.15 41.24 -5.62
C PHE A 113 12.43 42.39 -4.65
N GLY A 114 13.34 42.17 -3.68
CA GLY A 114 13.73 43.21 -2.73
C GLY A 114 14.38 44.43 -3.39
N ASP A 115 15.22 44.21 -4.40
CA ASP A 115 15.86 45.29 -5.15
C ASP A 115 14.86 46.05 -6.04
N GLN A 116 13.97 45.33 -6.73
CA GLN A 116 12.88 45.95 -7.51
C GLN A 116 11.93 46.77 -6.63
N PHE A 117 11.60 46.27 -5.43
CA PHE A 117 10.79 47.00 -4.48
C PHE A 117 11.44 48.31 -4.03
N LYS A 118 12.76 48.30 -3.76
CA LYS A 118 13.51 49.52 -3.40
C LYS A 118 13.52 50.53 -4.55
N VAL A 119 13.72 50.09 -5.79
CA VAL A 119 13.69 50.98 -6.96
C VAL A 119 12.30 51.60 -7.12
N LEU A 120 11.24 50.81 -7.05
CA LEU A 120 9.87 51.29 -7.17
C LEU A 120 9.49 52.25 -6.03
N ALA A 121 9.92 51.97 -4.81
CA ALA A 121 9.70 52.86 -3.66
C ALA A 121 10.40 54.22 -3.84
N ASN A 122 11.64 54.22 -4.34
CA ASN A 122 12.39 55.44 -4.62
C ASN A 122 11.77 56.23 -5.79
N GLU A 123 11.34 55.56 -6.86
CA GLU A 123 10.64 56.22 -7.98
C GLU A 123 9.32 56.86 -7.51
N ILE A 124 8.51 56.15 -6.73
CA ILE A 124 7.25 56.69 -6.18
C ILE A 124 7.52 57.90 -5.27
N LEU A 125 8.60 57.87 -4.49
CA LEU A 125 8.97 58.97 -3.60
C LEU A 125 9.52 60.19 -4.36
N GLU A 126 10.34 60.00 -5.39
CA GLU A 126 10.87 61.09 -6.24
C GLU A 126 9.77 61.73 -7.10
N ASP A 127 8.87 60.93 -7.68
CA ASP A 127 7.79 61.40 -8.55
C ASP A 127 6.73 62.20 -7.77
N LYS A 128 6.57 61.90 -6.46
CA LYS A 128 5.74 62.67 -5.52
C LYS A 128 6.43 63.93 -4.99
N SER A 129 7.77 63.94 -4.89
CA SER A 129 8.54 65.08 -4.33
C SER A 129 8.63 66.27 -5.31
N LYS A 130 8.68 66.02 -6.63
CA LYS A 130 8.78 67.09 -7.66
C LYS A 130 7.55 67.98 -7.84
N LYS A 131 6.38 67.61 -7.32
CA LYS A 131 5.10 68.36 -7.47
C LYS A 131 4.68 69.15 -6.22
N PHE A 132 5.53 69.26 -5.20
CA PHE A 132 5.06 69.50 -3.85
C PHE A 132 5.85 70.56 -3.09
N THR A 133 5.81 71.84 -3.51
CA THR A 133 6.36 72.89 -2.64
C THR A 133 5.56 74.19 -2.72
N GLU A 134 5.12 74.61 -1.53
CA GLU A 134 4.75 75.95 -1.05
C GLU A 134 3.25 76.25 -0.76
N GLU A 135 2.27 75.89 -1.59
CA GLU A 135 0.85 76.23 -1.27
C GLU A 135 0.10 75.23 -0.38
N ASN A 136 0.61 73.99 -0.20
CA ASN A 136 -0.18 72.89 0.34
C ASN A 136 -0.10 72.69 1.86
N GLN A 137 0.84 73.34 2.55
CA GLN A 137 1.08 73.12 3.99
C GLN A 137 -0.14 73.53 4.86
N LYS A 138 -0.97 74.45 4.36
CA LYS A 138 -2.17 74.94 5.04
C LYS A 138 -3.39 74.03 4.86
N ASN A 139 -3.53 73.39 3.70
CA ASN A 139 -4.63 72.44 3.40
C ASN A 139 -4.38 71.04 3.97
N ILE A 140 -3.12 70.65 4.13
CA ILE A 140 -2.71 69.31 4.62
C ILE A 140 -3.16 69.04 6.07
N LYS A 141 -3.19 70.05 6.94
CA LYS A 141 -3.61 69.84 8.35
C LYS A 141 -5.08 69.46 8.48
N GLN A 142 -5.95 70.04 7.65
CA GLN A 142 -7.39 69.72 7.64
C GLN A 142 -7.73 68.38 6.96
N ILE A 143 -6.84 67.87 6.11
CA ILE A 143 -7.02 66.58 5.41
C ILE A 143 -6.32 65.43 6.16
N LEU A 144 -5.20 65.69 6.84
CA LEU A 144 -4.44 64.66 7.57
C LEU A 144 -5.10 64.21 8.86
N GLU A 145 -5.87 65.05 9.56
CA GLU A 145 -6.57 64.62 10.78
C GLU A 145 -7.58 63.48 10.52
N PRO A 146 -8.50 63.58 9.54
CA PRO A 146 -9.37 62.46 9.20
C PRO A 146 -8.60 61.27 8.62
N LEU A 147 -7.51 61.50 7.86
CA LEU A 147 -6.69 60.41 7.33
C LEU A 147 -5.90 59.65 8.42
N ASP A 148 -5.38 60.33 9.45
CA ASP A 148 -4.69 59.69 10.57
C ASP A 148 -5.67 58.90 11.43
N ALA A 149 -6.90 59.41 11.62
CA ALA A 149 -7.99 58.67 12.25
C ALA A 149 -8.39 57.44 11.41
N ASP A 150 -8.51 57.58 10.09
CA ASP A 150 -8.86 56.49 9.17
C ASP A 150 -7.74 55.45 9.04
N ILE A 151 -6.46 55.86 9.05
CA ILE A 151 -5.31 54.95 9.05
C ILE A 151 -5.20 54.23 10.39
N LYS A 152 -5.46 54.90 11.52
CA LYS A 152 -5.54 54.23 12.83
C LYS A 152 -6.69 53.23 12.89
N ASN A 153 -7.87 53.60 12.41
CA ASN A 153 -9.03 52.71 12.30
C ASN A 153 -8.78 51.56 11.33
N PHE A 154 -8.12 51.81 10.20
CA PHE A 154 -7.74 50.81 9.22
C PHE A 154 -6.70 49.84 9.78
N LYS A 155 -5.69 50.36 10.47
CA LYS A 155 -4.70 49.55 11.18
C LYS A 155 -5.35 48.71 12.28
N GLN A 156 -6.23 49.28 13.09
CA GLN A 156 -7.01 48.52 14.08
C GLN A 156 -7.89 47.47 13.41
N LYS A 157 -8.56 47.78 12.29
CA LYS A 157 -9.35 46.81 11.54
C LYS A 157 -8.50 45.72 10.93
N ILE A 158 -7.31 46.04 10.42
CA ILE A 158 -6.35 45.08 9.86
C ILE A 158 -5.79 44.19 10.97
N ASP A 159 -5.36 44.74 12.09
CA ASP A 159 -4.85 43.98 13.23
C ASP A 159 -5.96 43.08 13.80
N THR A 160 -7.19 43.60 13.90
CA THR A 160 -8.37 42.81 14.30
C THR A 160 -8.73 41.75 13.27
N TYR A 161 -8.61 42.03 11.98
CA TYR A 161 -8.87 41.07 10.90
C TYR A 161 -7.82 39.97 10.87
N TYR A 162 -6.52 40.29 11.00
CA TYR A 162 -5.45 39.29 11.10
C TYR A 162 -5.54 38.48 12.39
N LEU A 163 -5.92 39.09 13.52
CA LEU A 163 -6.18 38.36 14.77
C LEU A 163 -7.40 37.45 14.63
N ASN A 164 -8.50 37.92 14.04
CA ASN A 164 -9.69 37.10 13.79
C ASN A 164 -9.41 35.99 12.77
N GLU A 165 -8.68 36.26 11.69
CA GLU A 165 -8.27 35.27 10.69
C GLU A 165 -7.34 34.23 11.32
N SER A 166 -6.38 34.64 12.14
CA SER A 166 -5.48 33.74 12.87
C SER A 166 -6.25 32.87 13.87
N ASN A 167 -7.20 33.45 14.61
CA ASN A 167 -8.08 32.72 15.52
C ASN A 167 -9.02 31.76 14.77
N GLN A 168 -9.55 32.17 13.61
CA GLN A 168 -10.35 31.31 12.73
C GLN A 168 -9.51 30.19 12.11
N ARG A 169 -8.26 30.44 11.72
CA ARG A 169 -7.33 29.42 11.24
C ARG A 169 -6.98 28.44 12.35
N PHE A 170 -6.78 28.92 13.57
CA PHE A 170 -6.52 28.07 14.73
C PHE A 170 -7.76 27.24 15.11
N SER A 171 -8.97 27.83 15.05
CA SER A 171 -10.22 27.09 15.27
C SER A 171 -10.46 26.07 14.17
N LEU A 172 -10.23 26.40 12.89
CA LEU A 172 -10.28 25.45 11.77
C LEU A 172 -9.25 24.34 11.94
N GLN A 173 -8.01 24.65 12.28
CA GLN A 173 -6.98 23.64 12.50
C GLN A 173 -7.34 22.70 13.66
N THR A 174 -7.96 23.25 14.71
CA THR A 174 -8.49 22.47 15.83
C THR A 174 -9.66 21.60 15.40
N GLU A 175 -10.58 22.13 14.59
CA GLU A 175 -11.73 21.37 14.07
C GLU A 175 -11.26 20.28 13.11
N ILE A 176 -10.33 20.57 12.19
CA ILE A 176 -9.67 19.60 11.31
C ILE A 176 -8.98 18.51 12.13
N LYS A 177 -8.29 18.88 13.23
CA LYS A 177 -7.65 17.91 14.12
C LYS A 177 -8.68 17.03 14.83
N LYS A 178 -9.78 17.60 15.34
CA LYS A 178 -10.89 16.82 15.89
C LYS A 178 -11.50 15.89 14.85
N LEU A 179 -11.65 16.35 13.60
CA LEU A 179 -12.16 15.53 12.50
C LEU A 179 -11.19 14.40 12.16
N PHE A 180 -9.89 14.65 12.18
CA PHE A 180 -8.84 13.65 12.00
C PHE A 180 -8.82 12.61 13.13
N ASP A 181 -8.87 13.06 14.39
CA ASP A 181 -8.89 12.18 15.56
C ASP A 181 -10.18 11.33 15.58
N LEU A 182 -11.31 11.94 15.25
CA LEU A 182 -12.60 11.26 15.10
C LEU A 182 -12.58 10.28 13.92
N ASN A 183 -11.89 10.61 12.82
CA ASN A 183 -11.73 9.70 11.70
C ASN A 183 -10.88 8.48 12.08
N GLN A 184 -9.82 8.67 12.87
CA GLN A 184 -9.03 7.57 13.40
C GLN A 184 -9.86 6.65 14.30
N GLN A 185 -10.71 7.25 15.15
CA GLN A 185 -11.61 6.50 16.02
C GLN A 185 -12.69 5.75 15.22
N LEU A 186 -13.34 6.41 14.26
CA LEU A 186 -14.31 5.79 13.35
C LEU A 186 -13.69 4.68 12.50
N SER A 187 -12.45 4.83 12.04
CA SER A 187 -11.71 3.79 11.32
C SER A 187 -11.39 2.60 12.22
N GLY A 188 -11.05 2.84 13.49
CA GLY A 188 -10.87 1.80 14.50
C GLY A 188 -12.16 1.06 14.82
N ASP A 189 -13.26 1.80 15.01
CA ASP A 189 -14.59 1.26 15.26
C ASP A 189 -15.11 0.49 14.05
N ALA A 190 -14.88 0.98 12.82
CA ALA A 190 -15.18 0.28 11.58
C ALA A 190 -14.41 -1.03 11.47
N LYS A 191 -13.13 -1.06 11.83
CA LYS A 191 -12.30 -2.29 11.81
C LYS A 191 -12.79 -3.34 12.82
N ASN A 192 -13.19 -2.91 14.01
CA ASN A 192 -13.73 -3.79 15.04
C ASN A 192 -15.15 -4.26 14.70
N LEU A 193 -15.96 -3.40 14.11
CA LEU A 193 -17.33 -3.72 13.72
C LEU A 193 -17.37 -4.60 12.45
N THR A 194 -16.47 -4.41 11.49
CA THR A 194 -16.32 -5.30 10.32
C THR A 194 -16.05 -6.74 10.78
N LYS A 195 -15.24 -6.92 11.83
CA LYS A 195 -15.02 -8.24 12.45
C LYS A 195 -16.24 -8.79 13.19
N ALA A 196 -17.15 -7.92 13.67
CA ALA A 196 -18.33 -8.30 14.44
C ALA A 196 -19.60 -8.51 13.57
N LEU A 197 -19.65 -7.89 12.38
CA LEU A 197 -20.80 -7.93 11.46
C LEU A 197 -20.57 -8.81 10.23
N THR A 198 -19.46 -9.54 10.17
CA THR A 198 -19.11 -10.47 9.09
C THR A 198 -20.25 -11.47 8.84
N GLY A 199 -20.97 -11.32 7.72
CA GLY A 199 -21.97 -12.29 7.24
C GLY A 199 -23.36 -11.76 6.90
N ASP A 200 -23.79 -10.58 7.39
CA ASP A 200 -25.12 -10.02 7.10
C ASP A 200 -25.03 -8.75 6.23
N THR A 201 -25.17 -8.95 4.91
CA THR A 201 -25.16 -7.89 3.89
C THR A 201 -26.20 -6.79 4.13
N LYS A 202 -27.32 -7.10 4.80
CA LYS A 202 -28.38 -6.13 5.07
C LYS A 202 -28.02 -5.22 6.25
N ILE A 203 -27.43 -5.78 7.31
CA ILE A 203 -26.99 -5.01 8.48
C ILE A 203 -25.85 -4.05 8.09
N MET A 204 -24.93 -4.52 7.25
CA MET A 204 -23.82 -3.73 6.74
C MET A 204 -24.27 -2.55 5.85
N GLY A 205 -25.26 -2.78 4.97
CA GLY A 205 -25.88 -1.71 4.19
C GLY A 205 -26.54 -0.65 5.08
N ASN A 206 -27.36 -1.08 6.04
CA ASN A 206 -28.01 -0.19 7.00
C ASN A 206 -26.98 0.60 7.84
N TRP A 207 -25.83 0.00 8.16
CA TRP A 207 -24.78 0.67 8.90
C TRP A 207 -24.07 1.74 8.07
N GLY A 208 -23.83 1.47 6.78
CA GLY A 208 -23.32 2.46 5.83
C GLY A 208 -24.25 3.68 5.73
N GLU A 209 -25.56 3.46 5.65
CA GLU A 209 -26.58 4.53 5.65
C GLU A 209 -26.55 5.34 6.97
N GLN A 210 -26.42 4.68 8.13
CA GLN A 210 -26.31 5.37 9.42
C GLN A 210 -25.06 6.24 9.53
N ILE A 211 -23.92 5.80 8.99
CA ILE A 211 -22.71 6.63 8.96
C ILE A 211 -22.94 7.85 8.07
N LEU A 212 -23.52 7.65 6.89
CA LEU A 212 -23.83 8.73 5.97
C LEU A 212 -24.72 9.79 6.62
N GLU A 213 -25.81 9.38 7.27
CA GLU A 213 -26.72 10.29 7.98
C GLU A 213 -25.98 11.05 9.09
N ARG A 214 -25.17 10.37 9.91
CA ARG A 214 -24.36 11.01 10.97
C ARG A 214 -23.36 12.02 10.44
N ILE A 215 -22.76 11.79 9.27
CA ILE A 215 -21.83 12.74 8.64
C ILE A 215 -22.60 14.02 8.26
N LEU A 216 -23.76 13.88 7.63
CA LEU A 216 -24.59 15.02 7.21
C LEU A 216 -25.07 15.85 8.41
N GLU A 217 -25.57 15.18 9.46
CA GLU A 217 -25.98 15.84 10.70
C GLU A 217 -24.83 16.61 11.37
N LYS A 218 -23.62 16.02 11.43
CA LYS A 218 -22.44 16.65 12.04
C LYS A 218 -21.97 17.90 11.31
N VAL A 219 -22.16 17.94 10.01
CA VAL A 219 -21.84 19.12 9.20
C VAL A 219 -22.85 20.25 9.43
N GLY A 220 -23.97 19.96 10.09
CA GLY A 220 -25.03 20.90 10.39
C GLY A 220 -26.18 20.87 9.40
N LEU A 221 -26.21 19.89 8.48
CA LEU A 221 -27.28 19.76 7.50
C LEU A 221 -28.57 19.28 8.18
N LEU A 222 -29.69 19.94 7.88
CA LEU A 222 -31.02 19.65 8.41
C LEU A 222 -31.79 18.66 7.51
N LYS A 223 -32.20 17.54 8.09
CA LYS A 223 -33.03 16.53 7.43
C LYS A 223 -34.38 17.12 7.00
N GLY A 224 -34.81 16.80 5.79
CA GLY A 224 -36.06 17.29 5.19
C GLY A 224 -35.97 18.68 4.57
N ARG A 225 -34.88 19.43 4.80
CA ARG A 225 -34.62 20.73 4.16
C ARG A 225 -33.39 20.67 3.27
N GLU A 226 -32.23 20.41 3.86
CA GLU A 226 -30.94 20.43 3.18
C GLU A 226 -30.55 19.05 2.65
N TYR A 227 -31.07 17.97 3.24
CA TYR A 227 -30.99 16.64 2.64
C TYR A 227 -32.26 15.82 2.89
N ILE A 228 -32.53 14.88 1.98
CA ILE A 228 -33.70 14.00 2.00
C ILE A 228 -33.21 12.55 1.90
N THR A 229 -33.72 11.68 2.77
CA THR A 229 -33.38 10.26 2.82
C THR A 229 -34.54 9.40 2.29
N GLN A 230 -34.26 8.38 1.47
CA GLN A 230 -35.16 7.26 1.18
C GLN A 230 -36.57 7.56 0.61
N GLU A 231 -36.80 8.72 -0.03
CA GLU A 231 -38.03 8.86 -0.83
C GLU A 231 -37.89 8.09 -2.15
N GLY A 232 -38.84 7.19 -2.41
CA GLY A 232 -38.89 6.42 -3.64
C GLY A 232 -39.50 7.25 -4.75
N TYR A 233 -38.69 7.64 -5.71
CA TYR A 233 -39.13 8.37 -6.90
C TYR A 233 -39.44 7.34 -7.98
N ARG A 234 -40.57 7.49 -8.67
CA ARG A 234 -40.85 6.71 -9.86
C ARG A 234 -40.44 7.53 -11.07
N ASP A 235 -39.65 6.95 -11.95
CA ASP A 235 -39.37 7.56 -13.24
C ASP A 235 -40.62 7.57 -14.14
N THR A 236 -40.48 8.15 -15.34
CA THR A 236 -41.54 8.21 -16.35
C THR A 236 -41.99 6.83 -16.86
N GLU A 237 -41.20 5.78 -16.64
CA GLU A 237 -41.48 4.39 -16.99
C GLU A 237 -42.07 3.57 -15.81
N GLY A 238 -42.24 4.19 -14.64
CA GLY A 238 -42.81 3.58 -13.44
C GLY A 238 -41.84 2.77 -12.59
N ILE A 239 -40.53 2.81 -12.90
CA ILE A 239 -39.46 2.13 -12.16
C ILE A 239 -39.19 2.91 -10.87
N LEU A 240 -39.21 2.21 -9.73
CA LEU A 240 -38.94 2.80 -8.42
C LEU A 240 -37.44 2.98 -8.21
N PHE A 241 -36.98 4.23 -8.28
CA PHE A 241 -35.63 4.63 -7.93
C PHE A 241 -35.57 5.20 -6.53
N LYS A 242 -34.68 4.64 -5.72
CA LYS A 242 -34.40 5.08 -4.36
C LYS A 242 -32.92 5.42 -4.25
N PRO A 243 -32.53 6.70 -4.48
CA PRO A 243 -31.24 7.16 -3.99
C PRO A 243 -31.23 7.09 -2.45
N ASP A 244 -30.08 6.76 -1.86
CA ASP A 244 -29.99 6.65 -0.41
C ASP A 244 -30.16 8.04 0.23
N VAL A 245 -29.48 9.06 -0.33
CA VAL A 245 -29.62 10.45 0.08
C VAL A 245 -29.58 11.42 -1.11
N ILE A 246 -30.42 12.45 -1.07
CA ILE A 246 -30.36 13.62 -1.95
C ILE A 246 -29.99 14.84 -1.09
N VAL A 247 -28.92 15.54 -1.44
CA VAL A 247 -28.49 16.78 -0.80
C VAL A 247 -28.86 17.95 -1.71
N ASN A 248 -29.60 18.91 -1.17
CA ASN A 248 -29.98 20.13 -1.85
C ASN A 248 -28.85 21.16 -1.77
N LEU A 249 -28.46 21.71 -2.92
CA LEU A 249 -27.50 22.78 -3.03
C LEU A 249 -28.21 24.12 -3.29
N PRO A 250 -27.53 25.26 -3.08
CA PRO A 250 -27.96 26.55 -3.62
C PRO A 250 -28.15 26.48 -5.15
N ASP A 251 -28.87 27.46 -5.71
CA ASP A 251 -29.17 27.58 -7.14
C ASP A 251 -29.99 26.42 -7.74
N ASN A 252 -30.85 25.80 -6.93
CA ASN A 252 -31.73 24.69 -7.35
C ASN A 252 -30.96 23.47 -7.89
N ARG A 253 -29.71 23.28 -7.43
CA ARG A 253 -28.89 22.12 -7.77
C ARG A 253 -29.04 21.02 -6.74
N SER A 254 -28.69 19.78 -7.09
CA SER A 254 -28.73 18.66 -6.15
C SER A 254 -27.59 17.69 -6.38
N ILE A 255 -27.13 17.09 -5.28
CA ILE A 255 -26.16 16.00 -5.26
C ILE A 255 -26.87 14.75 -4.79
N ILE A 256 -26.56 13.62 -5.42
CA ILE A 256 -27.07 12.32 -5.00
C ILE A 256 -25.93 11.53 -4.38
N ILE A 257 -26.21 10.86 -3.27
CA ILE A 257 -25.27 10.00 -2.58
C ILE A 257 -25.84 8.58 -2.56
N ASP A 258 -25.07 7.62 -3.08
CA ASP A 258 -25.36 6.19 -3.05
C ASP A 258 -24.29 5.48 -2.22
N SER A 259 -24.71 4.79 -1.15
CA SER A 259 -23.85 4.21 -0.10
C SER A 259 -23.62 2.70 -0.23
N LYS A 260 -24.23 2.07 -1.25
CA LYS A 260 -24.38 0.61 -1.29
C LYS A 260 -23.23 -0.10 -2.00
N VAL A 261 -22.00 0.17 -1.57
CA VAL A 261 -20.80 -0.51 -2.10
C VAL A 261 -20.60 -1.84 -1.41
N SER A 262 -20.53 -2.93 -2.19
CA SER A 262 -20.24 -4.27 -1.66
C SER A 262 -18.77 -4.37 -1.24
N ILE A 263 -18.54 -4.68 0.03
CA ILE A 263 -17.19 -4.80 0.63
C ILE A 263 -16.78 -6.25 0.92
N THR A 264 -17.59 -7.25 0.53
CA THR A 264 -17.35 -8.66 0.88
C THR A 264 -15.99 -9.17 0.37
N ALA A 265 -15.54 -8.73 -0.80
CA ALA A 265 -14.22 -9.10 -1.32
C ALA A 265 -13.08 -8.45 -0.51
N TYR A 266 -13.25 -7.21 -0.08
CA TYR A 266 -12.31 -6.53 0.80
C TYR A 266 -12.19 -7.22 2.17
N GLU A 267 -13.30 -7.70 2.73
CA GLU A 267 -13.29 -8.48 3.98
C GLU A 267 -12.46 -9.75 3.85
N LYS A 268 -12.62 -10.48 2.74
CA LYS A 268 -11.83 -11.68 2.47
C LYS A 268 -10.35 -11.34 2.28
N PHE A 269 -10.04 -10.26 1.58
CA PHE A 269 -8.68 -9.75 1.40
C PHE A 269 -7.96 -9.51 2.73
N ILE A 270 -8.62 -8.88 3.71
CA ILE A 270 -8.00 -8.62 5.02
C ILE A 270 -8.01 -9.81 5.98
N SER A 271 -8.75 -10.87 5.65
CA SER A 271 -8.96 -12.04 6.52
C SER A 271 -8.12 -13.26 6.13
N THR A 272 -7.53 -13.27 4.94
CA THR A 272 -6.62 -14.33 4.49
C THR A 272 -5.16 -13.93 4.71
N ASP A 273 -4.33 -14.90 5.09
CA ASP A 273 -2.87 -14.74 5.23
C ASP A 273 -2.11 -15.27 4.00
N ASP A 274 -2.80 -15.90 3.04
CA ASP A 274 -2.20 -16.36 1.79
C ASP A 274 -2.09 -15.20 0.80
N VAL A 275 -0.86 -14.89 0.40
CA VAL A 275 -0.50 -13.80 -0.51
C VAL A 275 -1.21 -13.93 -1.88
N GLU A 276 -1.39 -15.14 -2.39
CA GLU A 276 -2.03 -15.34 -3.69
C GLU A 276 -3.55 -15.17 -3.60
N GLU A 277 -4.16 -15.61 -2.49
CA GLU A 277 -5.56 -15.32 -2.23
C GLU A 277 -5.81 -13.84 -1.97
N GLN A 278 -4.91 -13.16 -1.25
CA GLN A 278 -4.99 -11.70 -1.03
C GLN A 278 -5.04 -10.95 -2.36
N LYS A 279 -4.14 -11.25 -3.30
CA LYS A 279 -4.15 -10.63 -4.64
C LYS A 279 -5.46 -10.88 -5.38
N ARG A 280 -5.99 -12.11 -5.31
CA ARG A 280 -7.28 -12.46 -5.93
C ARG A 280 -8.43 -11.62 -5.34
N TYR A 281 -8.55 -11.57 -4.03
CA TYR A 281 -9.65 -10.85 -3.36
C TYR A 281 -9.54 -9.33 -3.55
N LEU A 282 -8.33 -8.77 -3.59
CA LEU A 282 -8.13 -7.36 -3.92
C LEU A 282 -8.63 -7.04 -5.33
N LYS A 283 -8.35 -7.92 -6.31
CA LYS A 283 -8.85 -7.77 -7.67
C LYS A 283 -10.38 -7.89 -7.74
N GLU A 284 -10.96 -8.82 -6.99
CA GLU A 284 -12.43 -8.95 -6.87
C GLU A 284 -13.06 -7.70 -6.26
N HIS A 285 -12.43 -7.10 -5.25
CA HIS A 285 -12.87 -5.84 -4.65
C HIS A 285 -12.84 -4.70 -5.69
N LEU A 286 -11.74 -4.55 -6.42
CA LEU A 286 -11.62 -3.54 -7.47
C LEU A 286 -12.70 -3.72 -8.55
N ASN A 287 -12.92 -4.95 -9.01
CA ASN A 287 -13.97 -5.26 -9.99
C ASN A 287 -15.38 -4.94 -9.47
N SER A 288 -15.64 -5.16 -8.18
CA SER A 288 -16.90 -4.80 -7.52
C SER A 288 -17.11 -3.28 -7.55
N VAL A 289 -16.07 -2.50 -7.26
CA VAL A 289 -16.11 -1.02 -7.33
C VAL A 289 -16.40 -0.56 -8.76
N TYR A 290 -15.69 -1.09 -9.76
CA TYR A 290 -15.94 -0.77 -11.18
C TYR A 290 -17.37 -1.11 -11.61
N SER A 291 -17.87 -2.30 -11.22
CA SER A 291 -19.23 -2.73 -11.54
C SER A 291 -20.28 -1.81 -10.91
N HIS A 292 -20.04 -1.31 -9.70
CA HIS A 292 -20.93 -0.35 -9.05
C HIS A 292 -20.91 1.02 -9.74
N ILE A 293 -19.72 1.50 -10.13
CA ILE A 293 -19.59 2.74 -10.93
C ILE A 293 -20.40 2.61 -12.23
N ASP A 294 -20.20 1.54 -12.99
CA ASP A 294 -20.95 1.31 -14.22
C ASP A 294 -22.46 1.19 -13.97
N GLY A 295 -22.84 0.52 -12.88
CA GLY A 295 -24.24 0.39 -12.45
C GLY A 295 -24.87 1.75 -12.16
N LEU A 296 -24.19 2.62 -11.42
CA LEU A 296 -24.66 3.96 -11.09
C LEU A 296 -24.72 4.87 -12.32
N SER A 297 -23.74 4.76 -13.23
CA SER A 297 -23.68 5.61 -14.43
C SER A 297 -24.85 5.37 -15.40
N LYS A 298 -25.45 4.18 -15.34
CA LYS A 298 -26.62 3.81 -16.15
C LYS A 298 -27.94 4.26 -15.53
N LYS A 299 -27.96 4.63 -14.25
CA LYS A 299 -29.17 5.12 -13.59
C LYS A 299 -29.40 6.57 -14.00
N ASN A 300 -30.53 6.87 -14.62
CA ASN A 300 -30.85 8.21 -15.07
C ASN A 300 -31.40 9.07 -13.94
N TYR A 301 -30.52 9.45 -13.01
CA TYR A 301 -30.91 10.25 -11.84
C TYR A 301 -31.42 11.66 -12.20
N SER A 302 -31.07 12.16 -13.39
CA SER A 302 -31.53 13.45 -13.91
C SER A 302 -33.05 13.52 -14.03
N ASP A 303 -33.73 12.42 -14.33
CA ASP A 303 -35.19 12.38 -14.49
C ASP A 303 -35.94 12.49 -13.14
N LEU A 304 -35.26 12.18 -12.03
CA LEU A 304 -35.85 12.14 -10.69
C LEU A 304 -35.91 13.53 -10.03
N LEU A 305 -35.12 14.48 -10.53
CA LEU A 305 -34.91 15.78 -9.91
C LEU A 305 -35.85 16.87 -10.45
N GLY A 306 -36.72 16.55 -11.41
CA GLY A 306 -37.69 17.49 -11.98
C GLY A 306 -36.97 18.71 -12.58
N ASP A 307 -37.27 19.91 -12.06
CA ASP A 307 -36.64 21.17 -12.48
C ASP A 307 -35.24 21.42 -11.87
N LYS A 308 -34.75 20.53 -10.99
CA LYS A 308 -33.42 20.65 -10.37
C LYS A 308 -32.36 20.02 -11.26
N SER A 309 -31.23 20.70 -11.43
CA SER A 309 -30.08 20.12 -12.16
C SER A 309 -29.25 19.23 -11.24
N LEU A 310 -29.01 17.98 -11.66
CA LEU A 310 -28.04 17.09 -11.02
C LEU A 310 -26.63 17.62 -11.27
N ASP A 311 -25.89 17.92 -10.20
CA ASP A 311 -24.50 18.37 -10.33
C ASP A 311 -23.58 17.15 -10.50
N MET A 312 -23.60 16.22 -9.53
CA MET A 312 -22.81 14.99 -9.56
C MET A 312 -23.47 13.87 -8.73
N VAL A 313 -23.10 12.62 -9.02
CA VAL A 313 -23.42 11.45 -8.20
C VAL A 313 -22.21 11.07 -7.36
N LEU A 314 -22.37 11.04 -6.03
CA LEU A 314 -21.35 10.58 -5.09
C LEU A 314 -21.56 9.10 -4.79
N MET A 315 -20.53 8.29 -5.05
CA MET A 315 -20.49 6.89 -4.65
C MET A 315 -19.74 6.80 -3.31
N PHE A 316 -20.49 6.52 -2.24
CA PHE A 316 -19.98 6.51 -0.88
C PHE A 316 -19.49 5.13 -0.44
N VAL A 317 -18.19 5.02 -0.20
CA VAL A 317 -17.53 3.81 0.32
C VAL A 317 -17.35 3.97 1.83
N HIS A 318 -18.28 3.42 2.60
CA HIS A 318 -18.35 3.58 4.05
C HIS A 318 -17.13 3.03 4.83
N ILE A 319 -16.42 2.04 4.27
CA ILE A 319 -15.14 1.55 4.83
C ILE A 319 -13.98 2.25 4.14
N GLU A 320 -13.40 3.22 4.85
CA GLU A 320 -12.31 4.04 4.33
C GLU A 320 -11.04 3.25 3.96
N PRO A 321 -10.60 2.23 4.73
CA PRO A 321 -9.52 1.36 4.29
C PRO A 321 -9.81 0.61 2.97
N ALA A 322 -11.07 0.23 2.73
CA ALA A 322 -11.47 -0.43 1.48
C ALA A 322 -11.42 0.53 0.29
N TYR A 323 -11.78 1.79 0.51
CA TYR A 323 -11.62 2.87 -0.47
C TYR A 323 -10.15 3.05 -0.85
N TYR A 324 -9.25 3.18 0.14
CA TYR A 324 -7.82 3.34 -0.12
C TYR A 324 -7.20 2.11 -0.80
N ALA A 325 -7.59 0.90 -0.42
CA ALA A 325 -7.12 -0.32 -1.06
C ALA A 325 -7.48 -0.36 -2.56
N ALA A 326 -8.68 0.10 -2.93
CA ALA A 326 -9.08 0.20 -4.33
C ALA A 326 -8.24 1.25 -5.10
N GLN A 327 -8.07 2.45 -4.53
CA GLN A 327 -7.29 3.53 -5.14
C GLN A 327 -5.80 3.20 -5.28
N GLN A 328 -5.21 2.48 -4.30
CA GLN A 328 -3.82 2.03 -4.39
C GLN A 328 -3.63 0.91 -5.41
N SER A 329 -4.63 0.03 -5.55
CA SER A 329 -4.59 -1.05 -6.54
C SER A 329 -4.70 -0.53 -7.97
N ASP A 330 -5.42 0.57 -8.18
CA ASP A 330 -5.60 1.20 -9.49
C ASP A 330 -5.68 2.73 -9.36
N PRO A 331 -4.57 3.45 -9.61
CA PRO A 331 -4.53 4.91 -9.55
C PRO A 331 -5.41 5.63 -10.58
N GLU A 332 -5.89 4.95 -11.63
CA GLU A 332 -6.77 5.54 -12.66
C GLU A 332 -8.26 5.40 -12.32
N LEU A 333 -8.61 4.66 -11.27
CA LEU A 333 -9.99 4.41 -10.84
C LEU A 333 -10.80 5.70 -10.66
N TRP A 334 -10.20 6.75 -10.10
CA TRP A 334 -10.87 8.05 -9.93
C TRP A 334 -11.17 8.73 -11.27
N GLN A 335 -10.27 8.63 -12.26
CA GLN A 335 -10.46 9.21 -13.60
C GLN A 335 -11.60 8.49 -14.31
N TYR A 336 -11.61 7.15 -14.21
CA TYR A 336 -12.69 6.34 -14.75
C TYR A 336 -14.03 6.73 -14.15
N ALA A 337 -14.15 6.79 -12.82
CA ALA A 337 -15.38 7.20 -12.15
C ALA A 337 -15.83 8.60 -12.60
N TYR A 338 -14.90 9.55 -12.65
CA TYR A 338 -15.18 10.92 -13.06
C TYR A 338 -15.68 11.02 -14.50
N SER A 339 -15.10 10.25 -15.43
CA SER A 339 -15.55 10.19 -16.83
C SER A 339 -16.98 9.65 -16.99
N LYS A 340 -17.47 8.93 -15.97
CA LYS A 340 -18.83 8.39 -15.87
C LYS A 340 -19.78 9.30 -15.07
N GLY A 341 -19.34 10.50 -14.69
CA GLY A 341 -20.12 11.45 -13.88
C GLY A 341 -20.25 11.06 -12.39
N ILE A 342 -19.35 10.19 -11.90
CA ILE A 342 -19.39 9.66 -10.53
C ILE A 342 -18.15 10.11 -9.77
N VAL A 343 -18.34 10.56 -8.54
CA VAL A 343 -17.24 10.89 -7.63
C VAL A 343 -17.21 9.88 -6.50
N LEU A 344 -16.08 9.18 -6.37
CA LEU A 344 -15.86 8.26 -5.26
C LEU A 344 -15.54 9.04 -3.99
N VAL A 345 -16.24 8.74 -2.90
CA VAL A 345 -16.05 9.41 -1.61
C VAL A 345 -15.97 8.41 -0.46
N SER A 346 -14.99 8.60 0.43
CA SER A 346 -14.90 7.99 1.76
C SER A 346 -15.55 8.88 2.83
N PRO A 347 -15.77 8.40 4.07
CA PRO A 347 -16.23 9.22 5.20
C PRO A 347 -15.50 10.56 5.36
N SER A 348 -14.16 10.57 5.29
CA SER A 348 -13.36 11.80 5.37
C SER A 348 -13.68 12.77 4.23
N THR A 349 -13.63 12.28 2.99
CA THR A 349 -13.80 13.14 1.81
C THR A 349 -15.23 13.65 1.67
N LEU A 350 -16.21 12.83 2.05
CA LEU A 350 -17.61 13.22 2.07
C LEU A 350 -17.83 14.31 3.12
N LEU A 351 -17.31 14.14 4.33
CA LEU A 351 -17.38 15.14 5.38
C LEU A 351 -16.78 16.47 4.93
N SER A 352 -15.61 16.46 4.30
CA SER A 352 -14.99 17.67 3.75
C SER A 352 -15.84 18.31 2.66
N ALA A 353 -16.34 17.54 1.71
CA ALA A 353 -17.19 18.04 0.63
C ALA A 353 -18.49 18.64 1.16
N MET A 354 -19.16 17.95 2.08
CA MET A 354 -20.39 18.43 2.70
C MET A 354 -20.15 19.67 3.55
N LYS A 355 -19.00 19.77 4.25
CA LYS A 355 -18.66 20.96 5.03
C LYS A 355 -18.49 22.19 4.15
N LEU A 356 -17.81 22.04 3.01
CA LEU A 356 -17.72 23.11 2.01
C LEU A 356 -19.09 23.52 1.48
N ILE A 357 -19.98 22.56 1.23
CA ILE A 357 -21.36 22.82 0.81
C ILE A 357 -22.15 23.56 1.89
N ALA A 358 -22.04 23.13 3.15
CA ALA A 358 -22.72 23.77 4.27
C ALA A 358 -22.20 25.18 4.55
N ASP A 359 -20.91 25.46 4.30
CA ASP A 359 -20.35 26.82 4.42
C ASP A 359 -20.75 27.73 3.24
N LEU A 360 -21.25 27.17 2.13
CA LEU A 360 -21.81 27.92 1.00
C LEU A 360 -23.29 28.29 1.20
N TRP A 361 -23.97 27.66 2.17
CA TRP A 361 -25.31 28.01 2.64
C TRP A 361 -25.24 29.11 3.70
#